data_AF-A0A1W9PRC0-F1
#
_entry.id   AF-A0A1W9PRC0-F1
#
_cell.length_a   1.000
_cell.length_b   1.000
_cell.length_c   1.000
_cell.angle_alpha   90.00
_cell.angle_beta   90.00
_cell.angle_gamma   90.00
#
_symmetry.space_group_name_H-M   'P 1'
#
loop_
_entity.id
_entity.type
_entity.pdbx_description
1 polymer ?
#
loop_
_entity_poly.entity_id
_entity_poly.type
_entity_poly.pdbx_seq_one_letter_code
_entity_poly.pdbx_strand_id
1 'polypeptide(L)'
;MHRMGIFTSGGDSSGMNSALRSAVRTALNLGVDTYVIYEGYRGLVEGGDKIKKMAWNDVGGILQQGGTFIGTARCQRFRTREGRRQA
;
A
#
# COMPACT_ATOMS: atom_id res chain seq x y z
N MET A 1 -9.99 7.78 -16.42
CA MET A 1 -10.21 7.31 -15.04
C MET A 1 -8.85 7.09 -14.39
N HIS A 2 -8.60 7.66 -13.20
CA HIS A 2 -7.27 7.63 -12.57
C HIS A 2 -7.18 6.48 -11.56
N ARG A 3 -6.03 5.81 -11.48
CA ARG A 3 -5.74 4.74 -10.52
C ARG A 3 -4.55 5.13 -9.65
N MET A 4 -4.61 4.80 -8.36
CA MET A 4 -3.55 5.07 -7.39
C MET A 4 -3.17 3.78 -6.65
N GLY A 5 -1.88 3.48 -6.57
CA GLY A 5 -1.32 2.42 -5.71
C GLY A 5 -0.57 3.04 -4.53
N ILE A 6 -0.85 2.56 -3.31
CA ILE A 6 -0.23 3.06 -2.07
C ILE A 6 0.43 1.90 -1.33
N PHE A 7 1.63 2.10 -0.79
CA PHE A 7 2.29 1.13 0.07
C PHE A 7 3.17 1.81 1.13
N THR A 8 3.50 1.05 2.16
CA THR A 8 4.47 1.43 3.20
C THR A 8 5.70 0.54 3.07
N SER A 9 6.89 1.12 3.12
CA SER A 9 8.17 0.38 3.09
C SER A 9 9.16 0.99 4.06
N GLY A 10 10.15 0.19 4.48
CA GLY A 10 11.11 0.57 5.53
C GLY A 10 10.74 -0.03 6.88
N GLY A 11 11.32 0.52 7.95
CA GLY A 11 10.87 0.21 9.31
C GLY A 11 9.48 0.79 9.55
N ASP A 12 8.63 0.05 10.24
CA ASP A 12 7.30 0.52 10.59
C ASP A 12 7.36 1.62 11.67
N SER A 13 6.39 2.51 11.65
CA SER A 13 6.30 3.60 12.62
C SER A 13 4.86 3.94 12.96
N SER A 14 4.68 4.49 14.16
CA SER A 14 3.39 5.02 14.60
C SER A 14 2.89 6.09 13.63
N GLY A 15 1.66 5.94 13.16
CA GLY A 15 1.01 6.88 12.25
C GLY A 15 0.99 6.46 10.77
N MET A 16 1.69 5.40 10.38
CA MET A 16 1.59 4.87 9.00
C MET A 16 0.17 4.48 8.63
N ASN A 17 -0.58 3.85 9.54
CA ASN A 17 -2.00 3.54 9.34
C ASN A 17 -2.87 4.79 9.16
N SER A 18 -2.56 5.87 9.88
CA SER A 18 -3.26 7.15 9.75
C SER A 18 -3.01 7.80 8.38
N ALA A 19 -1.75 7.79 7.93
CA ALA A 19 -1.37 8.29 6.61
C ALA A 19 -2.04 7.47 5.49
N LEU A 20 -1.97 6.14 5.59
CA LEU A 20 -2.61 5.22 4.65
C LEU A 20 -4.12 5.46 4.55
N ARG A 21 -4.82 5.49 5.69
CA ARG A 21 -6.26 5.73 5.75
C ARG A 21 -6.63 7.07 5.13
N SER A 22 -5.87 8.13 5.44
CA SER A 22 -6.11 9.47 4.91
C SER A 22 -5.98 9.50 3.39
N ALA A 23 -4.90 8.94 2.86
CA ALA A 23 -4.68 8.86 1.42
C ALA A 23 -5.76 8.05 0.70
N VAL A 24 -6.12 6.87 1.22
CA VAL A 24 -7.16 6.01 0.63
C VAL A 24 -8.51 6.71 0.60
N ARG A 25 -8.97 7.26 1.73
CA ARG A 25 -10.28 7.93 1.79
C ARG A 25 -10.34 9.18 0.93
N THR A 26 -9.24 9.94 0.87
CA THR A 26 -9.16 11.13 0.01
C THR A 26 -9.25 10.74 -1.46
N ALA A 27 -8.49 9.74 -1.88
CA ALA A 27 -8.51 9.25 -3.26
C ALA A 27 -9.89 8.71 -3.66
N LEU A 28 -10.52 7.90 -2.81
CA LEU A 28 -11.88 7.39 -3.04
C LEU A 28 -12.91 8.53 -3.15
N ASN A 29 -12.82 9.56 -2.30
CA ASN A 29 -13.70 10.72 -2.35
C ASN A 29 -13.54 11.56 -3.63
N LEU A 30 -12.35 11.53 -4.23
CA LEU A 30 -12.05 12.17 -5.52
C LEU A 30 -12.40 11.28 -6.73
N GLY A 31 -13.02 10.12 -6.52
CA GLY A 31 -13.36 9.18 -7.59
C GLY A 31 -12.15 8.45 -8.20
N VAL A 32 -11.05 8.33 -7.45
CA VAL A 32 -9.84 7.61 -7.87
C VAL A 32 -9.94 6.14 -7.46
N ASP A 33 -9.74 5.25 -8.42
CA ASP A 33 -9.64 3.81 -8.16
C ASP A 33 -8.37 3.53 -7.35
N THR A 34 -8.54 3.23 -6.07
CA THR A 34 -7.43 3.13 -5.12
C THR A 34 -7.08 1.68 -4.81
N TYR A 35 -5.79 1.38 -4.81
CA TYR A 35 -5.22 0.08 -4.49
C TYR A 35 -4.17 0.22 -3.40
N VAL A 36 -4.08 -0.78 -2.52
CA VAL A 36 -2.95 -0.95 -1.60
C VAL A 36 -2.09 -2.10 -2.03
N ILE A 37 -0.78 -1.93 -1.86
CA ILE A 37 0.21 -2.97 -2.10
C ILE A 37 0.77 -3.43 -0.75
N TYR A 38 0.58 -4.71 -0.46
CA TYR A 38 1.05 -5.33 0.77
C TYR A 38 2.58 -5.55 0.73
N GLU A 39 3.24 -5.60 1.89
CA GLU A 39 4.67 -5.92 2.02
C GLU A 39 5.62 -4.95 1.25
N GLY A 40 5.16 -3.73 0.99
CA GLY A 40 5.93 -2.69 0.31
C GLY A 40 6.45 -3.11 -1.06
N TYR A 41 7.73 -2.84 -1.34
CA TYR A 41 8.36 -3.20 -2.62
C TYR A 41 8.32 -4.70 -2.94
N ARG A 42 8.20 -5.57 -1.93
CA ARG A 42 8.08 -7.00 -2.17
C ARG A 42 6.76 -7.32 -2.85
N GLY A 43 5.64 -6.86 -2.29
CA GLY A 43 4.34 -7.10 -2.91
C GLY A 43 4.16 -6.37 -4.23
N LEU A 44 4.86 -5.25 -4.43
CA LEU A 44 4.87 -4.57 -5.72
C LEU A 44 5.46 -5.47 -6.82
N VAL A 45 6.61 -6.11 -6.54
CA VAL A 45 7.26 -7.05 -7.49
C VAL A 45 6.46 -8.36 -7.63
N GLU A 46 5.86 -8.86 -6.55
CA GLU A 46 5.07 -10.09 -6.57
C GLU A 46 3.74 -9.92 -7.34
N GLY A 47 3.14 -8.72 -7.30
CA GLY A 47 1.88 -8.43 -7.98
C GLY A 47 0.71 -9.30 -7.48
N GLY A 48 -0.31 -9.48 -8.33
CA GLY A 48 -1.44 -10.37 -8.05
C GLY A 48 -2.16 -10.02 -6.75
N ASP A 49 -2.31 -11.00 -5.86
CA ASP A 49 -3.03 -10.86 -4.58
C ASP A 49 -2.38 -9.88 -3.59
N LYS A 50 -1.16 -9.42 -3.87
CA LYS A 50 -0.50 -8.37 -3.10
C LYS A 50 -0.98 -6.98 -3.44
N ILE A 51 -1.73 -6.78 -4.53
CA ILE A 51 -2.28 -5.50 -4.96
C ILE A 51 -3.80 -5.57 -4.89
N LYS A 52 -4.40 -4.98 -3.85
CA LYS A 52 -5.84 -5.08 -3.60
C LYS A 52 -6.54 -3.74 -3.76
N LYS A 53 -7.66 -3.75 -4.49
CA LYS A 53 -8.54 -2.57 -4.60
C LYS A 53 -9.17 -2.30 -3.25
N MET A 54 -9.19 -1.03 -2.85
CA MET A 54 -9.76 -0.59 -1.58
C MET A 54 -11.16 -0.03 -1.75
N ALA A 55 -12.03 -0.40 -0.82
CA ALA A 55 -13.28 0.26 -0.51
C ALA A 55 -13.13 1.14 0.73
N TRP A 56 -14.11 2.02 0.96
CA TRP A 56 -14.10 2.97 2.07
C TRP A 56 -13.95 2.30 3.46
N ASN A 57 -14.55 1.11 3.61
CA ASN A 57 -14.58 0.37 4.86
C ASN A 57 -13.30 -0.44 5.13
N ASP A 58 -12.48 -0.70 4.11
CA ASP A 58 -11.27 -1.53 4.24
C ASP A 58 -10.19 -0.86 5.10
N VAL A 59 -10.23 0.46 5.22
CA VAL A 59 -9.36 1.26 6.10
C VAL A 59 -10.10 1.74 7.36
N GLY A 60 -11.18 1.04 7.75
CA GLY A 60 -11.88 1.23 9.02
C GLY A 60 -11.11 0.61 10.19
N GLY A 61 -11.15 1.23 11.37
CA GLY A 61 -10.56 0.66 12.59
C GLY A 61 -9.03 0.62 12.68
N ILE A 62 -8.29 0.97 11.62
CA ILE A 62 -6.81 0.87 11.60
C ILE A 62 -6.09 2.02 12.32
N LEU A 63 -6.78 3.11 12.67
CA LEU A 63 -6.15 4.29 13.31
C LEU A 63 -5.52 3.97 14.68
N GLN A 64 -6.11 3.03 15.41
CA GLN A 64 -5.64 2.63 16.73
C GLN A 64 -4.63 1.47 16.68
N GLN A 65 -4.30 0.98 15.47
CA GLN A 65 -3.36 -0.12 15.30
C GLN A 65 -1.94 0.44 15.13
N GLY A 66 -0.98 -0.18 15.81
CA GLY A 66 0.45 0.12 15.64
C GLY A 66 0.99 -0.32 14.29
N GLY A 67 2.16 0.23 13.92
CA GLY A 67 2.87 -0.12 12.70
C GLY A 67 2.07 0.19 11.42
N THR A 68 2.07 -0.76 10.48
CA THR A 68 1.34 -0.67 9.20
C THR A 68 0.48 -1.92 8.96
N PHE A 69 -0.82 -1.73 8.73
CA PHE A 69 -1.82 -2.76 8.46
C PHE A 69 -1.51 -3.54 7.16
N ILE A 70 -0.82 -2.92 6.21
CA ILE A 70 -0.45 -3.53 4.93
C ILE A 70 0.94 -4.19 4.94
N GLY A 71 1.62 -4.18 6.08
CA GLY A 71 2.96 -4.76 6.23
C GLY A 71 4.05 -3.95 5.52
N THR A 72 5.29 -4.40 5.71
CA THR A 72 6.48 -3.84 5.08
C THR A 72 7.56 -4.92 5.01
N ALA A 73 8.15 -5.12 3.83
CA ALA A 73 9.25 -6.05 3.65
C ALA A 73 10.39 -5.43 2.86
N ARG A 74 11.63 -5.86 3.19
CA ARG A 74 12.81 -5.55 2.37
C ARG A 74 12.74 -6.38 1.08
N CYS A 75 13.02 -5.76 -0.06
CA CYS A 75 12.98 -6.43 -1.36
C CYS A 75 14.31 -6.27 -2.11
N GLN A 76 15.11 -7.34 -2.17
CA GLN A 76 16.35 -7.34 -2.95
C GLN A 76 16.08 -7.29 -4.46
N ARG A 77 15.03 -7.99 -4.93
CA ARG A 77 14.64 -8.04 -6.34
C ARG A 77 14.36 -6.65 -6.91
N PHE A 78 13.77 -5.75 -6.14
CA PHE A 78 13.50 -4.38 -6.58
C PHE A 78 14.77 -3.53 -6.84
N ARG A 79 15.94 -3.98 -6.37
CA ARG A 79 17.22 -3.33 -6.68
C ARG A 79 17.70 -3.63 -8.10
N THR A 80 17.23 -4.70 -8.73
CA THR A 80 17.57 -5.03 -10.12
C THR A 80 16.64 -4.33 -11.10
N ARG A 81 17.12 -4.11 -12.33
CA ARG A 81 16.28 -3.54 -13.41
C ARG A 81 15.09 -4.45 -13.73
N GLU A 82 15.32 -5.75 -13.71
CA GLU A 82 14.28 -6.75 -13.96
C GLU A 82 13.17 -6.68 -12.90
N GLY A 83 13.52 -6.63 -11.60
CA GLY A 83 12.52 -6.50 -10.55
C GLY A 83 11.73 -5.20 -10.64
N ARG A 84 12.37 -4.09 -11.03
CA ARG A 84 11.66 -2.81 -11.27
C ARG A 84 10.76 -2.83 -12.51
N ARG A 85 11.06 -3.68 -13.51
CA ARG A 85 10.23 -3.82 -14.71
C ARG A 85 9.02 -4.73 -14.45
N GLN A 86 9.15 -5.67 -13.51
CA GLN A 86 8.07 -6.55 -13.10
C GLN A 86 7.06 -5.87 -12.16
N ALA A 87 7.57 -5.02 -11.26
CA ALA A 87 6.79 -4.10 -10.43
C ALA A 87 5.99 -3.10 -11.27
#